data_AF-A0A9W9AE96-F1
#
_entry.id   AF-A0A9W9AE96-F1
#
_cell.length_a   1.000
_cell.length_b   1.000
_cell.length_c   1.000
_cell.angle_alpha   90.00
_cell.angle_beta   90.00
_cell.angle_gamma   90.00
#
_symmetry.space_group_name_H-M   'P 1'
#
loop_
_entity.id
_entity.type
_entity.pdbx_description
1 polymer ?
#
loop_
_entity_poly.entity_id
_entity_poly.type
_entity_poly.pdbx_seq_one_letter_code
_entity_poly.pdbx_strand_id
1 'polypeptide(L)'
;MSPEVLTEWLTCVPRLSSLQLNDMGCPPIPESSYSFINTFRDLHLSSLTPSHENPTPFCPKLTTFRLINNDRHQAKSKITSSALLGFAQARASTLQSLDVFFNQDQCFAETDLDTLRELKKEGLKIRLHYAKHPPLGEHPPSTGLYPRHIPRPPGFADQTSDMEGAFGTDYIV
;
A
#
# COMPACT_ATOMS: atom_id res chain seq x y z
N MET A 1 13.80 1.08 10.83
CA MET A 1 14.51 0.04 10.07
C MET A 1 15.01 0.69 8.80
N SER A 2 16.29 0.52 8.43
CA SER A 2 16.80 1.08 7.17
C SER A 2 16.51 0.13 5.99
N PRO A 3 16.50 0.64 4.74
CA PRO A 3 16.39 -0.19 3.54
C PRO A 3 17.41 -1.34 3.46
N GLU A 4 18.64 -1.08 3.89
CA GLU A 4 19.75 -2.03 3.85
C GLU A 4 19.51 -3.18 4.82
N VAL A 5 19.05 -2.87 6.04
CA VAL A 5 18.70 -3.87 7.06
C VAL A 5 17.54 -4.75 6.59
N LEU A 6 16.55 -4.18 5.89
CA LEU A 6 15.47 -4.97 5.31
C LEU A 6 15.98 -5.92 4.22
N THR A 7 16.88 -5.45 3.37
CA THR A 7 17.52 -6.26 2.33
C THR A 7 18.26 -7.44 2.94
N GLU A 8 19.11 -7.20 3.94
CA GLU A 8 19.81 -8.26 4.68
C GLU A 8 18.83 -9.25 5.32
N TRP A 9 17.76 -8.76 5.95
CA TRP A 9 16.75 -9.64 6.55
C TRP A 9 16.10 -10.55 5.51
N LEU A 10 15.72 -10.02 4.34
CA LEU A 10 15.11 -10.79 3.25
C LEU A 10 16.06 -11.87 2.69
N THR A 11 17.38 -11.63 2.69
CA THR A 11 18.35 -12.66 2.29
C THR A 11 18.43 -13.83 3.27
N CYS A 12 18.21 -13.57 4.55
CA CYS A 12 18.27 -14.58 5.62
C CYS A 12 17.03 -15.47 5.71
N VAL A 13 15.93 -15.13 5.02
CA VAL A 13 14.64 -15.85 5.10
C VAL A 13 14.17 -16.42 3.75
N PRO A 14 14.95 -17.25 3.05
CA PRO A 14 14.61 -17.71 1.69
C PRO A 14 13.33 -18.57 1.61
N ARG A 15 12.86 -19.10 2.74
CA ARG A 15 11.64 -19.93 2.82
C ARG A 15 10.37 -19.13 3.14
N LEU A 16 10.45 -17.80 3.22
CA LEU A 16 9.32 -16.95 3.53
C LEU A 16 8.21 -17.11 2.48
N SER A 17 7.01 -17.47 2.92
CA SER A 17 5.81 -17.60 2.08
C SER A 17 4.88 -16.39 2.17
N SER A 18 4.93 -15.64 3.27
CA SER A 18 4.12 -14.44 3.48
C SER A 18 4.99 -13.31 3.97
N LEU A 19 4.97 -12.18 3.27
CA LEU A 19 5.67 -10.96 3.62
C LEU A 19 4.64 -9.87 3.87
N GLN A 20 4.61 -9.35 5.09
CA GLN A 20 3.80 -8.19 5.45
C GLN A 20 4.71 -7.09 5.96
N LEU A 21 4.65 -5.94 5.30
CA LEU A 21 5.44 -4.76 5.63
C LEU A 21 4.52 -3.60 5.97
N ASN A 22 4.80 -2.95 7.09
CA ASN A 22 4.17 -1.68 7.47
C ASN A 22 5.26 -0.61 7.47
N ASP A 23 5.35 0.13 6.37
CA ASP A 23 6.33 1.20 6.20
C ASP A 23 5.75 2.49 6.77
N MET A 24 6.21 2.82 7.98
CA MET A 24 5.81 4.04 8.68
C MET A 24 6.69 5.25 8.29
N GLY A 25 7.69 5.04 7.43
CA GLY A 25 8.79 5.99 7.22
C GLY A 25 9.76 6.01 8.41
N CYS A 26 11.04 6.21 8.13
CA CYS A 26 12.04 6.47 9.16
C CYS A 26 12.25 7.99 9.31
N PRO A 27 12.22 8.55 10.53
CA PRO A 27 12.63 9.94 10.74
C PRO A 27 14.11 10.11 10.36
N PRO A 28 14.49 11.25 9.79
CA PRO A 28 15.90 11.53 9.49
C PRO A 28 16.71 11.59 10.79
N ILE A 29 17.88 10.94 10.80
CA ILE A 29 18.85 10.95 11.91
C ILE A 29 20.10 11.74 11.44
N PRO A 30 20.61 12.71 12.21
CA PRO A 30 20.08 14.06 12.41
C PRO A 30 20.54 15.11 11.34
N GLU A 31 19.77 16.19 11.23
CA GLU A 31 20.19 17.58 10.95
C GLU A 31 20.41 18.19 9.54
N SER A 32 20.14 17.55 8.40
CA SER A 32 20.20 18.32 7.12
C SER A 32 19.17 18.03 6.04
N SER A 33 18.26 17.07 6.22
CA SER A 33 17.22 16.81 5.24
C SER A 33 15.90 16.42 5.90
N TYR A 34 14.86 17.22 5.68
CA TYR A 34 13.47 16.92 6.08
C TYR A 34 12.84 15.77 5.27
N SER A 35 13.64 14.94 4.59
CA SER A 35 13.13 13.82 3.81
C SER A 35 13.01 12.60 4.70
N PHE A 36 11.77 12.25 5.05
CA PHE A 36 11.46 10.92 5.55
C PHE A 36 11.87 9.90 4.50
N ILE A 37 12.50 8.82 4.96
CA ILE A 37 12.97 7.76 4.09
C ILE A 37 12.04 6.57 4.26
N ASN A 38 11.31 6.23 3.19
CA ASN A 38 10.61 4.95 3.09
C ASN A 38 11.63 3.82 3.18
N THR A 39 11.37 2.88 4.10
CA THR A 39 12.19 1.68 4.26
C THR A 39 12.05 0.78 3.05
N PHE A 40 10.84 0.67 2.48
CA PHE A 40 10.55 -0.15 1.31
C PHE A 40 10.48 0.70 0.02
N ARG A 41 11.03 0.18 -1.07
CA ARG A 41 11.31 0.90 -2.33
C ARG A 41 11.31 -0.05 -3.51
N ASP A 42 11.24 0.48 -4.74
CA ASP A 42 11.32 -0.28 -6.00
C ASP A 42 12.43 -1.34 -6.03
N LEU A 43 13.64 -1.01 -5.56
CA LEU A 43 14.76 -1.96 -5.53
C LEU A 43 14.41 -3.25 -4.78
N HIS A 44 13.64 -3.17 -3.68
CA HIS A 44 13.24 -4.36 -2.93
C HIS A 44 12.22 -5.19 -3.70
N LEU A 45 11.31 -4.57 -4.45
CA LEU A 45 10.44 -5.29 -5.36
C LEU A 45 11.27 -5.99 -6.44
N SER A 46 12.24 -5.31 -7.04
CA SER A 46 13.16 -5.92 -8.02
C SER A 46 13.93 -7.10 -7.44
N SER A 47 14.43 -7.00 -6.21
CA SER A 47 15.13 -8.11 -5.53
C SER A 47 14.22 -9.29 -5.23
N LEU A 48 12.92 -9.05 -5.00
CA LEU A 48 11.91 -10.10 -4.88
C LEU A 48 11.45 -10.60 -6.26
N THR A 49 11.72 -9.92 -7.36
CA THR A 49 11.17 -10.24 -8.69
C THR A 49 12.12 -11.17 -9.46
N PRO A 50 11.66 -12.34 -9.91
CA PRO A 50 12.46 -13.15 -10.84
C PRO A 50 12.65 -12.42 -12.16
N SER A 51 13.89 -12.26 -12.61
CA SER A 51 14.22 -11.64 -13.90
C SER A 51 15.52 -12.20 -14.47
N HIS A 52 15.89 -11.82 -15.69
CA HIS A 52 17.19 -12.20 -16.27
C HIS A 52 18.37 -11.66 -15.45
N GLU A 53 18.23 -10.46 -14.88
CA GLU A 53 19.25 -9.83 -14.02
C GLU A 53 19.19 -10.35 -12.57
N ASN A 54 18.07 -10.97 -12.17
CA ASN A 54 17.84 -11.54 -10.85
C ASN A 54 17.27 -12.97 -10.95
N PRO A 55 18.10 -13.97 -11.32
CA PRO A 55 17.64 -15.35 -11.49
C PRO A 55 17.32 -16.04 -10.15
N THR A 56 17.85 -15.50 -9.04
CA THR A 56 17.67 -16.01 -7.68
C THR A 56 17.04 -14.95 -6.79
N PRO A 57 15.75 -14.62 -7.00
CA PRO A 57 15.10 -13.58 -6.22
C PRO A 57 15.03 -13.96 -4.75
N PHE A 58 14.98 -12.95 -3.89
CA PHE A 58 14.71 -13.16 -2.47
C PHE A 58 13.32 -13.77 -2.28
N CYS A 59 13.19 -14.64 -1.27
CA CYS A 59 11.94 -15.30 -0.94
C CYS A 59 11.24 -15.93 -2.18
N PRO A 60 11.86 -16.90 -2.88
CA PRO A 60 11.29 -17.48 -4.10
C PRO A 60 9.95 -18.20 -3.85
N LYS A 61 9.66 -18.57 -2.60
CA LYS A 61 8.40 -19.24 -2.19
C LYS A 61 7.31 -18.28 -1.72
N LEU A 62 7.50 -16.97 -1.88
CA LEU A 62 6.54 -15.96 -1.46
C LEU A 62 5.22 -16.09 -2.25
N THR A 63 4.15 -16.40 -1.53
CA THR A 63 2.77 -16.53 -2.05
C THR A 63 1.88 -15.37 -1.64
N THR A 64 2.23 -14.64 -0.57
CA THR A 64 1.42 -13.54 -0.06
C THR A 64 2.30 -12.33 0.17
N PHE A 65 1.97 -11.22 -0.49
CA PHE A 65 2.63 -9.95 -0.28
C PHE A 65 1.62 -8.92 0.21
N ARG A 66 1.93 -8.30 1.34
CA ARG A 66 1.16 -7.20 1.89
C ARG A 66 2.07 -6.02 2.21
N LEU A 67 1.71 -4.85 1.71
CA LEU A 67 2.41 -3.62 2.02
C LEU A 67 1.42 -2.56 2.48
N ILE A 68 1.72 -1.95 3.61
CA ILE A 68 1.00 -0.79 4.12
C ILE A 68 1.99 0.36 4.13
N ASN A 69 1.85 1.29 3.19
CA ASN A 69 2.63 2.51 3.17
C ASN A 69 1.87 3.60 3.95
N ASN A 70 2.28 3.79 5.19
CA ASN A 70 1.64 4.69 6.16
C ASN A 70 2.41 5.99 6.34
N ASP A 71 3.22 6.41 5.35
CA ASP A 71 3.99 7.64 5.49
C ASP A 71 3.06 8.85 5.75
N ARG A 72 3.18 9.43 6.94
CA ARG A 72 2.36 10.56 7.38
C ARG A 72 2.83 11.89 6.79
N HIS A 73 4.02 11.92 6.20
CA HIS A 73 4.69 13.13 5.77
C HIS A 73 4.49 13.45 4.30
N GLN A 74 3.52 12.81 3.66
CA GLN A 74 3.19 12.99 2.24
C GLN A 74 4.38 12.77 1.30
N ALA A 75 5.44 12.06 1.73
CA ALA A 75 6.49 11.72 0.80
C ALA A 75 5.87 10.76 -0.22
N LYS A 76 6.05 11.10 -1.50
CA LYS A 76 5.61 10.23 -2.60
C LYS A 76 6.15 8.84 -2.33
N SER A 77 5.25 7.86 -2.34
CA SER A 77 5.60 6.44 -2.30
C SER A 77 6.81 6.21 -3.21
N LYS A 78 7.87 5.62 -2.66
CA LYS A 78 9.05 5.23 -3.44
C LYS A 78 8.83 3.92 -4.20
N ILE A 79 7.57 3.49 -4.27
CA ILE A 79 7.11 2.39 -5.09
C ILE A 79 6.35 2.96 -6.27
N THR A 80 6.90 2.72 -7.45
CA THR A 80 6.24 3.07 -8.71
C THR A 80 5.19 2.01 -9.06
N SER A 81 4.13 2.42 -9.77
CA SER A 81 3.12 1.50 -10.28
C SER A 81 3.75 0.45 -11.21
N SER A 82 4.71 0.86 -12.04
CA SER A 82 5.45 -0.02 -12.95
C SER A 82 6.26 -1.09 -12.22
N ALA A 83 6.97 -0.76 -11.14
CA ALA A 83 7.69 -1.75 -10.34
C ALA A 83 6.75 -2.75 -9.67
N LEU A 84 5.60 -2.28 -9.17
CA LEU A 84 4.58 -3.14 -8.57
C LEU A 84 3.96 -4.09 -9.60
N LEU A 85 3.65 -3.60 -10.80
CA LEU A 85 3.11 -4.40 -11.90
C LEU A 85 4.13 -5.44 -12.37
N GLY A 86 5.39 -5.04 -12.59
CA GLY A 86 6.45 -5.95 -12.97
C GLY A 86 6.65 -7.07 -11.95
N PHE A 87 6.63 -6.73 -10.67
CA PHE A 87 6.65 -7.71 -9.58
C PHE A 87 5.45 -8.68 -9.64
N ALA A 88 4.23 -8.14 -9.79
CA ALA A 88 3.01 -8.94 -9.83
C ALA A 88 2.99 -9.89 -11.04
N GLN A 89 3.34 -9.39 -12.23
CA GLN A 89 3.39 -10.17 -13.47
C GLN A 89 4.44 -11.28 -13.40
N ALA A 90 5.67 -10.94 -13.03
CA ALA A 90 6.76 -11.91 -12.94
C ALA A 90 6.50 -13.01 -11.90
N ARG A 91 5.66 -12.71 -10.89
CA ARG A 91 5.25 -13.68 -9.87
C ARG A 91 3.83 -14.20 -10.04
N ALA A 92 3.15 -13.99 -11.16
CA ALA A 92 1.77 -14.41 -11.35
C ALA A 92 1.55 -15.91 -11.07
N SER A 93 2.56 -16.75 -11.36
CA SER A 93 2.52 -18.20 -11.11
C SER A 93 2.79 -18.63 -9.66
N THR A 94 3.34 -17.75 -8.82
CA THR A 94 3.77 -18.07 -7.44
C THR A 94 3.03 -17.27 -6.39
N LEU A 95 2.67 -16.02 -6.70
CA LEU A 95 1.93 -15.13 -5.83
C LEU A 95 0.44 -15.46 -5.90
N GLN A 96 -0.18 -15.66 -4.74
CA GLN A 96 -1.61 -15.91 -4.60
C GLN A 96 -2.37 -14.65 -4.15
N SER A 97 -1.69 -13.75 -3.45
CA SER A 97 -2.29 -12.52 -2.92
C SER A 97 -1.31 -11.35 -2.93
N LEU A 98 -1.79 -10.22 -3.42
CA LEU A 98 -1.14 -8.92 -3.44
C LEU A 98 -2.06 -7.88 -2.80
N ASP A 99 -1.69 -7.38 -1.62
CA ASP A 99 -2.44 -6.35 -0.91
C ASP A 99 -1.53 -5.13 -0.67
N VAL A 100 -1.88 -3.98 -1.26
CA VAL A 100 -1.07 -2.77 -1.13
C VAL A 100 -1.96 -1.60 -0.74
N PHE A 101 -1.57 -0.91 0.33
CA PHE A 101 -2.18 0.34 0.77
C PHE A 101 -1.23 1.51 0.54
N PHE A 102 -1.71 2.53 -0.17
CA PHE A 102 -1.03 3.79 -0.39
C PHE A 102 -1.65 4.91 0.46
N ASN A 103 -0.80 5.72 1.08
CA ASN A 103 -1.22 6.92 1.81
C ASN A 103 -1.71 8.07 0.91
N GLN A 104 -1.55 7.95 -0.40
CA GLN A 104 -1.90 8.94 -1.41
C GLN A 104 -2.46 8.23 -2.65
N ASP A 105 -3.23 8.95 -3.44
CA ASP A 105 -3.68 8.50 -4.75
C ASP A 105 -2.47 8.11 -5.62
N GLN A 106 -2.47 6.87 -6.11
CA GLN A 106 -1.48 6.40 -7.06
C GLN A 106 -2.09 6.40 -8.46
N CYS A 107 -1.53 7.19 -9.36
CA CYS A 107 -1.98 7.23 -10.75
C CYS A 107 -1.53 5.95 -11.47
N PHE A 108 -2.45 5.01 -11.67
CA PHE A 108 -2.28 3.89 -12.60
C PHE A 108 -2.75 4.31 -13.99
N ALA A 109 -1.98 3.99 -15.02
CA ALA A 109 -2.44 4.15 -16.39
C ALA A 109 -3.56 3.13 -16.70
N GLU A 110 -4.41 3.39 -17.70
CA GLU A 110 -5.45 2.41 -18.09
C GLU A 110 -4.85 1.05 -18.47
N THR A 111 -3.70 1.04 -19.14
CA THR A 111 -2.94 -0.18 -19.49
C THR A 111 -2.48 -0.96 -18.25
N ASP A 112 -2.15 -0.25 -17.17
CA ASP A 112 -1.77 -0.85 -15.90
C ASP A 112 -2.98 -1.53 -15.25
N LEU A 113 -4.14 -0.86 -15.28
CA LEU A 113 -5.39 -1.39 -14.75
C LEU A 113 -5.85 -2.63 -15.53
N ASP A 114 -5.72 -2.64 -16.85
CA ASP A 114 -6.04 -3.80 -17.67
C ASP A 114 -5.14 -4.99 -17.34
N THR A 115 -3.85 -4.73 -17.14
CA THR A 115 -2.90 -5.75 -16.68
C THR A 115 -3.30 -6.34 -15.33
N LEU A 116 -3.67 -5.50 -14.36
CA LEU A 116 -4.13 -5.96 -13.04
C LEU A 116 -5.42 -6.79 -13.13
N ARG A 117 -6.34 -6.40 -14.03
CA ARG A 117 -7.57 -7.17 -14.27
C ARG A 117 -7.28 -8.55 -14.84
N GLU A 118 -6.36 -8.68 -15.80
CA GLU A 118 -5.97 -9.98 -16.35
C GLU A 118 -5.31 -10.87 -15.28
N LEU A 119 -4.37 -10.33 -14.50
CA LEU A 119 -3.76 -11.08 -13.39
C LEU A 119 -4.80 -11.55 -12.37
N LYS A 120 -5.82 -10.73 -12.09
CA LYS A 120 -6.94 -11.11 -11.22
C LYS A 120 -7.78 -12.25 -11.80
N LYS A 121 -8.01 -12.26 -13.12
CA LYS A 121 -8.70 -13.37 -13.81
C LYS A 121 -7.88 -14.67 -13.79
N GLU A 122 -6.56 -14.57 -13.84
CA GLU A 122 -5.64 -15.71 -13.71
C GLU A 122 -5.59 -16.29 -12.28
N GLY A 123 -6.26 -15.65 -11.32
CA GLY A 123 -6.44 -16.16 -9.95
C GLY A 123 -5.65 -15.40 -8.88
N LEU A 124 -4.89 -14.37 -9.24
CA LEU A 124 -4.19 -13.54 -8.26
C LEU A 124 -5.19 -12.67 -7.49
N LYS A 125 -5.20 -12.77 -6.16
CA LYS A 125 -6.01 -11.88 -5.32
C LYS A 125 -5.31 -10.54 -5.18
N ILE A 126 -5.72 -9.57 -5.98
CA ILE A 126 -5.20 -8.19 -5.93
C ILE A 126 -6.14 -7.33 -5.11
N ARG A 127 -5.57 -6.53 -4.20
CA ARG A 127 -6.25 -5.48 -3.45
C ARG A 127 -5.34 -4.28 -3.41
N LEU A 128 -5.74 -3.20 -4.06
CA LEU A 128 -5.00 -1.96 -4.05
C LEU A 128 -5.88 -0.89 -3.42
N HIS A 129 -5.39 -0.30 -2.34
CA HIS A 129 -6.10 0.67 -1.53
C HIS A 129 -5.34 1.99 -1.52
N TYR A 130 -6.08 3.10 -1.43
CA TYR A 130 -5.50 4.39 -1.12
C TYR A 130 -6.33 5.16 -0.10
N ALA A 131 -5.66 6.06 0.63
CA ALA A 131 -6.33 7.00 1.51
C ALA A 131 -7.02 8.09 0.70
N LYS A 132 -8.34 8.31 0.93
CA LYS A 132 -9.03 9.50 0.42
C LYS A 132 -8.43 10.74 1.07
N HIS A 133 -8.10 11.75 0.27
CA HIS A 133 -7.82 13.07 0.81
C HIS A 133 -9.06 13.60 1.52
N PRO A 134 -8.92 14.20 2.73
CA PRO A 134 -10.01 14.98 3.31
C PRO A 134 -10.45 16.04 2.30
N PRO A 135 -11.75 16.31 2.13
CA PRO A 135 -12.18 17.43 1.32
C PRO A 135 -11.48 18.69 1.84
N LEU A 136 -10.84 19.44 0.94
CA LEU A 136 -10.29 20.78 1.18
C LEU A 136 -11.46 21.75 1.38
N GLY A 137 -12.18 21.58 2.50
CA GLY A 137 -13.28 22.43 2.90
C GLY A 137 -12.78 23.42 3.94
N GLU A 138 -12.73 24.69 3.55
CA GLU A 138 -12.74 25.84 4.46
C GLU A 138 -14.04 25.84 5.27
N HIS A 139 -14.13 24.97 6.28
CA HIS A 139 -15.05 25.21 7.37
C HIS A 139 -14.21 25.47 8.62
N PRO A 140 -14.13 26.73 9.09
CA PRO A 140 -13.52 26.99 10.38
C PRO A 140 -14.23 26.13 11.43
N PRO A 141 -13.51 25.63 12.46
CA PRO A 141 -14.15 24.91 13.54
C PRO A 141 -15.21 25.83 14.12
N SER A 142 -16.48 25.51 13.90
CA SER A 142 -17.56 26.18 14.60
C SER A 142 -17.34 25.85 16.07
N THR A 143 -16.95 26.86 16.82
CA THR A 143 -16.83 26.84 18.27
C THR A 143 -17.99 26.06 18.89
N GLY A 144 -17.69 24.99 19.62
CA GLY A 144 -18.74 24.20 20.25
C GLY A 144 -18.23 22.98 20.98
N LEU A 145 -17.79 23.16 22.22
CA LEU A 145 -17.67 22.08 23.19
C LEU A 145 -19.06 21.47 23.46
N TYR A 146 -19.07 20.13 23.62
CA TYR A 146 -20.07 19.31 24.34
C TYR A 146 -21.34 18.78 23.62
N PRO A 147 -21.91 17.66 24.14
CA PRO A 147 -22.35 16.52 23.35
C PRO A 147 -23.88 16.48 23.27
N ARG A 148 -24.46 16.23 22.11
CA ARG A 148 -25.87 15.82 22.04
C ARG A 148 -26.24 15.26 20.68
N HIS A 149 -26.75 14.03 20.73
CA HIS A 149 -27.82 13.50 19.88
C HIS A 149 -28.17 14.34 18.66
N ILE A 150 -27.66 13.90 17.50
CA ILE A 150 -28.22 14.32 16.22
C ILE A 150 -29.58 13.60 16.08
N PRO A 151 -30.69 14.32 15.81
CA PRO A 151 -31.96 13.68 15.50
C PRO A 151 -31.81 12.88 14.22
N ARG A 152 -32.06 11.57 14.29
CA ARG A 152 -32.14 10.67 13.13
C ARG A 152 -33.23 11.20 12.18
N PRO A 153 -32.94 11.43 10.88
CA PRO A 153 -34.01 11.61 9.91
C PRO A 153 -34.85 10.34 9.85
N PRO A 154 -36.19 10.41 9.83
CA PRO A 154 -37.03 9.23 9.73
C PRO A 154 -36.86 8.63 8.34
N GLY A 155 -36.17 7.47 8.24
CA GLY A 155 -36.00 6.76 6.98
C GLY A 155 -34.84 5.76 6.92
N PHE A 156 -33.85 5.84 7.81
CA PHE A 156 -32.74 4.87 7.83
C PHE A 156 -33.07 3.67 8.72
N ALA A 157 -33.75 2.69 8.12
CA ALA A 157 -33.79 1.34 8.64
C ALA A 157 -32.38 0.73 8.59
N ASP A 158 -32.00 0.07 9.69
CA ASP A 158 -30.83 -0.81 9.91
C ASP A 158 -29.94 -1.06 8.67
N GLN A 159 -29.00 -0.15 8.43
CA GLN A 159 -27.76 -0.49 7.76
C GLN A 159 -26.75 -0.77 8.84
N THR A 160 -26.41 -2.05 8.97
CA THR A 160 -25.19 -2.53 9.62
C THR A 160 -24.06 -1.59 9.25
N SER A 161 -23.46 -0.95 10.26
CA SER A 161 -22.27 -0.12 10.13
C SER A 161 -21.23 -0.85 9.29
N ASP A 162 -21.07 -0.44 8.03
CA ASP A 162 -19.78 -0.58 7.39
C ASP A 162 -18.83 0.39 8.11
N MET A 163 -17.54 0.09 8.08
CA MET A 163 -16.54 0.93 8.72
C MET A 163 -16.18 2.11 7.81
N GLU A 164 -17.12 2.66 7.03
CA GLU A 164 -16.94 3.94 6.33
C GLU A 164 -17.22 5.10 7.30
N GLY A 165 -16.26 5.34 8.20
CA GLY A 165 -16.16 6.65 8.82
C GLY A 165 -15.94 7.74 7.76
N ALA A 166 -15.99 9.01 8.17
CA ALA A 166 -15.80 10.19 7.29
C ALA A 166 -14.46 10.26 6.52
N PHE A 167 -13.60 9.26 6.66
CA PHE A 167 -12.30 9.09 6.03
C PHE A 167 -12.16 7.63 5.53
N GLY A 168 -12.94 7.28 4.51
CA GLY A 168 -12.93 5.94 3.91
C GLY A 168 -11.67 5.66 3.07
N THR A 169 -11.41 4.38 2.82
CA THR A 169 -10.41 3.91 1.85
C THR A 169 -11.08 3.60 0.53
N ASP A 170 -10.53 4.08 -0.58
CA ASP A 170 -10.97 3.63 -1.91
C ASP A 170 -10.22 2.37 -2.35
N TYR A 171 -10.83 1.64 -3.29
CA TYR A 171 -10.25 0.48 -3.94
C TYR A 171 -9.94 0.80 -5.41
N ILE A 172 -8.75 0.39 -5.87
CA ILE A 172 -8.34 0.56 -7.27
C ILE A 172 -8.76 -0.67 -8.10
N VAL A 173 -8.52 -1.90 -7.58
CA VAL A 173 -8.86 -3.19 -8.21
C VAL A 173 -9.10 -4.26 -7.15
#